data_AF-Q69ZP1-F1
#
_entry.id   AF-Q69ZP1-F1
#
_cell.length_a   1.000
_cell.length_b   1.000
_cell.length_c   1.000
_cell.angle_alpha   90.00
_cell.angle_beta   90.00
_cell.angle_gamma   90.00
#
_symmetry.space_group_name_H-M   'P 1'
#
loop_
_entity.id
_entity.type
_entity.pdbx_description
1 polymer ?
#
loop_
_entity_poly.entity_id
_entity_poly.type
_entity_poly.pdbx_seq_one_letter_code
_entity_poly.pdbx_strand_id
1 'polypeptide(L)'
;SLIMVFAHLVHTQLEPLLEFLCSLPGPTGKPALEFVMAEWTSRQHLFYGQYEGKVSSVALCKLLQHGINADDKRLQDIRVKGEEIYSMDEGIRTRSKSAKNPERWTNIPLLVKILKLIINELSNVMEANAARQATPAEWNQDDSNDMWEDQEEEEEEEEDGLAGQLLSDILATSKYEEDYYEDDEEDDPDALKDPLYQIDLQAYLTDFLCQFAQQPCYIMFSCHLNDNERRVLQTIGI
;
A
#
# COMPACT_ATOMS: atom_id res chain seq x y z
N SER A 1 -8.26 9.79 -2.93
CA SER A 1 -9.16 10.96 -2.76
C SER A 1 -10.55 10.64 -2.13
N LEU A 2 -11.65 10.26 -2.82
CA LEU A 2 -12.99 10.19 -2.16
C LEU A 2 -13.11 9.24 -0.96
N ILE A 3 -12.51 8.04 -1.02
CA ILE A 3 -12.52 7.08 0.10
C ILE A 3 -11.80 7.64 1.34
N MET A 4 -10.78 8.48 1.14
CA MET A 4 -9.99 9.05 2.24
C MET A 4 -10.81 9.94 3.15
N VAL A 5 -11.85 10.60 2.64
CA VAL A 5 -12.78 11.38 3.48
C VAL A 5 -13.42 10.48 4.55
N PHE A 6 -13.86 9.28 4.18
CA PHE A 6 -14.41 8.32 5.13
C PHE A 6 -13.31 7.77 6.04
N ALA A 7 -12.11 7.52 5.53
CA ALA A 7 -10.98 7.10 6.34
C ALA A 7 -10.67 8.11 7.46
N HIS A 8 -10.57 9.41 7.14
CA HIS A 8 -10.41 10.46 8.14
C HIS A 8 -11.55 10.49 9.17
N LEU A 9 -12.81 10.36 8.72
CA LEU A 9 -13.97 10.33 9.62
C LEU A 9 -13.99 9.12 10.56
N VAL A 10 -13.38 7.98 10.19
CA VAL A 10 -13.21 6.84 11.12
C VAL A 10 -12.38 7.23 12.34
N HIS A 11 -11.43 8.17 12.22
CA HIS A 11 -10.60 8.57 13.36
C HIS A 11 -11.30 9.48 14.35
N THR A 12 -12.27 10.28 13.89
CA THR A 12 -12.92 11.34 14.68
C THR A 12 -14.38 11.00 15.04
N GLN A 13 -15.11 10.33 14.16
CA GLN A 13 -16.56 10.14 14.24
C GLN A 13 -16.98 8.74 13.75
N LEU A 14 -16.32 7.69 14.24
CA LEU A 14 -16.57 6.30 13.81
C LEU A 14 -18.05 5.90 13.92
N GLU A 15 -18.66 6.04 15.11
CA GLU A 15 -20.04 5.58 15.33
C GLU A 15 -21.07 6.40 14.52
N PRO A 16 -21.02 7.76 14.54
CA PRO A 16 -21.89 8.57 13.67
C PRO A 16 -21.73 8.26 12.17
N LEU A 17 -20.50 7.96 11.73
CA LEU A 17 -20.23 7.59 10.34
C LEU A 17 -20.92 6.27 9.97
N LEU A 18 -20.83 5.25 10.82
CA LEU A 18 -21.48 3.96 10.59
C LEU A 18 -23.00 4.09 10.59
N GLU A 19 -23.56 4.88 11.51
CA GLU A 19 -24.99 5.18 11.56
C GLU A 19 -25.46 5.90 10.29
N PHE A 20 -24.73 6.93 9.87
CA PHE A 20 -25.02 7.68 8.65
C PHE A 20 -25.00 6.79 7.41
N LEU A 21 -23.93 6.01 7.20
CA LEU A 21 -23.78 5.13 6.04
C LEU A 21 -24.78 3.97 6.03
N CYS A 22 -25.32 3.57 7.18
CA CYS A 22 -26.39 2.57 7.25
C CYS A 22 -27.78 3.16 7.01
N SER A 23 -27.98 4.44 7.34
CA SER A 23 -29.28 5.13 7.20
C SER A 23 -29.67 5.44 5.76
N LEU A 24 -28.71 5.40 4.82
CA LEU A 24 -28.92 5.77 3.42
C LEU A 24 -28.77 4.56 2.49
N PRO A 25 -29.67 4.40 1.50
CA PRO A 25 -29.44 3.45 0.42
C PRO A 25 -28.29 3.95 -0.46
N GLY A 26 -27.33 3.06 -0.72
CA GLY A 26 -26.27 3.29 -1.70
C GLY A 26 -26.80 3.19 -3.14
N PRO A 27 -25.93 3.46 -4.13
CA PRO A 27 -26.31 3.41 -5.56
C PRO A 27 -26.72 2.00 -6.03
N THR A 28 -26.47 0.97 -5.21
CA THR A 28 -26.76 -0.44 -5.48
C THR A 28 -28.05 -0.93 -4.81
N GLY A 29 -28.77 -0.06 -4.07
CA GLY A 29 -29.98 -0.42 -3.31
C GLY A 29 -29.72 -1.14 -1.98
N LYS A 30 -28.46 -1.39 -1.64
CA LYS A 30 -28.01 -1.87 -0.32
C LYS A 30 -27.54 -0.69 0.53
N PRO A 31 -27.32 -0.84 1.86
CA PRO A 31 -26.80 0.23 2.69
C PRO A 31 -25.52 0.84 2.09
N ALA A 32 -25.38 2.17 2.13
CA ALA A 32 -24.22 2.86 1.57
C ALA A 32 -22.89 2.37 2.19
N LEU A 33 -22.93 1.90 3.45
CA LEU A 33 -21.80 1.26 4.12
C LEU A 33 -21.22 0.09 3.30
N GLU A 34 -22.07 -0.80 2.77
CA GLU A 34 -21.59 -1.93 1.98
C GLU A 34 -20.87 -1.47 0.71
N PHE A 35 -21.40 -0.42 0.06
CA PHE A 35 -20.77 0.15 -1.13
C PHE A 35 -19.41 0.77 -0.83
N VAL A 36 -19.32 1.61 0.22
CA VAL A 36 -18.07 2.25 0.63
C VAL A 36 -17.03 1.19 1.01
N MET A 37 -17.41 0.19 1.81
CA MET A 37 -16.48 -0.85 2.23
C MET A 37 -16.03 -1.76 1.07
N ALA A 38 -16.91 -2.05 0.10
CA ALA A 38 -16.55 -2.82 -1.09
C ALA A 38 -15.56 -2.07 -2.00
N GLU A 39 -15.80 -0.79 -2.27
CA GLU A 39 -14.88 0.04 -3.07
C GLU A 39 -13.56 0.29 -2.35
N TRP A 40 -13.59 0.51 -1.03
CA TRP A 40 -12.38 0.70 -0.24
C TRP A 40 -11.54 -0.57 -0.19
N THR A 41 -12.10 -1.70 0.25
CA THR A 41 -11.33 -2.93 0.42
C THR A 41 -10.81 -3.53 -0.90
N SER A 42 -11.43 -3.20 -2.04
CA SER A 42 -10.95 -3.60 -3.36
C SER A 42 -9.79 -2.73 -3.88
N ARG A 43 -9.61 -1.51 -3.35
CA ARG A 43 -8.60 -0.54 -3.83
C ARG A 43 -7.54 -0.18 -2.80
N GLN A 44 -7.66 -0.64 -1.55
CA GLN A 44 -6.72 -0.32 -0.48
C GLN A 44 -5.24 -0.54 -0.87
N HIS A 45 -4.95 -1.66 -1.54
CA HIS A 45 -3.60 -2.02 -2.00
C HIS A 45 -3.05 -1.12 -3.13
N LEU A 46 -3.87 -0.20 -3.66
CA LEU A 46 -3.53 0.74 -4.72
C LEU A 46 -3.35 2.18 -4.19
N PHE A 47 -3.59 2.41 -2.89
CA PHE A 47 -3.33 3.72 -2.30
C PHE A 47 -1.82 3.97 -2.25
N TYR A 48 -1.45 5.22 -2.54
CA TYR A 48 -0.07 5.69 -2.56
C TYR A 48 0.03 6.95 -1.70
N GLY A 49 1.24 7.34 -1.31
CA GLY A 49 1.49 8.44 -0.38
C GLY A 49 1.62 7.95 1.06
N GLN A 50 2.66 8.41 1.75
CA GLN A 50 3.01 7.93 3.08
C GLN A 50 1.92 8.26 4.11
N TYR A 51 1.37 9.47 4.05
CA TYR A 51 0.32 9.91 4.96
C TYR A 51 -1.03 9.25 4.68
N GLU A 52 -1.48 9.21 3.42
CA GLU A 52 -2.74 8.54 3.05
C GLU A 52 -2.72 7.05 3.42
N GLY A 53 -1.57 6.38 3.21
CA GLY A 53 -1.35 4.99 3.63
C GLY A 53 -1.52 4.80 5.14
N LYS A 54 -0.92 5.68 5.96
CA LYS A 54 -1.07 5.63 7.43
C LYS A 54 -2.51 5.83 7.87
N VAL A 55 -3.17 6.88 7.39
CA VAL A 55 -4.56 7.20 7.74
C VAL A 55 -5.46 6.02 7.40
N SER A 56 -5.39 5.53 6.16
CA SER A 56 -6.24 4.43 5.71
C SER A 56 -6.01 3.14 6.50
N SER A 57 -4.74 2.80 6.75
CA SER A 57 -4.37 1.56 7.44
C SER A 57 -4.80 1.57 8.91
N VAL A 58 -4.59 2.69 9.61
CA VAL A 58 -5.03 2.84 11.00
C VAL A 58 -6.56 2.88 11.08
N ALA A 59 -7.25 3.50 10.11
CA ALA A 59 -8.72 3.46 10.03
C ALA A 59 -9.24 2.02 9.90
N LEU A 60 -8.62 1.21 9.04
CA LEU A 60 -8.95 -0.21 8.89
C LEU A 60 -8.73 -1.00 10.19
N CYS A 61 -7.64 -0.75 10.92
CA CYS A 61 -7.43 -1.34 12.25
C CYS A 61 -8.56 -0.98 13.23
N LYS A 62 -8.97 0.30 13.27
CA LYS A 62 -10.07 0.77 14.13
C LYS A 62 -11.41 0.12 13.76
N LEU A 63 -11.72 0.02 12.46
CA LEU A 63 -12.94 -0.64 11.99
C LEU A 63 -12.97 -2.13 12.36
N LEU A 64 -11.84 -2.83 12.22
CA LEU A 64 -11.72 -4.22 12.62
C LEU A 64 -11.91 -4.40 14.13
N GLN A 65 -11.23 -3.58 14.93
CA GLN A 65 -11.34 -3.61 16.39
C GLN A 65 -12.76 -3.28 16.87
N HIS A 66 -13.40 -2.26 16.30
CA HIS A 66 -14.78 -1.89 16.62
C HIS A 66 -15.76 -3.01 16.25
N GLY A 67 -15.65 -3.54 15.03
CA GLY A 67 -16.52 -4.61 14.53
C GLY A 67 -16.50 -5.88 15.39
N ILE A 68 -15.38 -6.15 16.07
CA ILE A 68 -15.24 -7.28 16.99
C ILE A 68 -15.65 -6.90 18.41
N ASN A 69 -15.10 -5.82 18.97
CA ASN A 69 -15.30 -5.47 20.38
C ASN A 69 -16.76 -5.08 20.68
N ALA A 70 -17.42 -4.41 19.74
CA ALA A 70 -18.82 -3.99 19.87
C ALA A 70 -19.83 -5.00 19.31
N ASP A 71 -19.35 -6.14 18.77
CA ASP A 71 -20.16 -7.12 18.02
C ASP A 71 -21.05 -6.47 16.93
N ASP A 72 -20.50 -5.51 16.19
CA ASP A 72 -21.26 -4.68 15.26
C ASP A 72 -21.65 -5.44 13.98
N LYS A 73 -22.91 -5.89 13.94
CA LYS A 73 -23.48 -6.63 12.81
C LYS A 73 -23.47 -5.85 11.50
N ARG A 74 -23.49 -4.51 11.55
CA ARG A 74 -23.41 -3.66 10.35
C ARG A 74 -22.12 -3.91 9.58
N LEU A 75 -21.03 -4.26 10.26
CA LEU A 75 -19.74 -4.60 9.66
C LEU A 75 -19.58 -6.11 9.46
N GLN A 76 -20.02 -6.93 10.40
CA GLN A 76 -19.85 -8.39 10.34
C GLN A 76 -20.64 -9.05 9.20
N ASP A 77 -21.84 -8.55 8.90
CA ASP A 77 -22.74 -9.16 7.91
C ASP A 77 -22.34 -8.79 6.46
N ILE A 78 -21.46 -7.80 6.28
CA ILE A 78 -20.99 -7.40 4.95
C ILE A 78 -20.04 -8.46 4.40
N ARG A 79 -20.22 -8.80 3.12
CA ARG A 79 -19.32 -9.68 2.37
C ARG A 79 -18.73 -8.96 1.16
N VAL A 80 -17.44 -9.15 0.93
CA VAL A 80 -16.67 -8.46 -0.12
C VAL A 80 -15.81 -9.44 -0.92
N LYS A 81 -15.31 -8.97 -2.06
CA LYS A 81 -14.35 -9.74 -2.88
C LYS A 81 -13.05 -9.96 -2.10
N GLY A 82 -12.66 -11.22 -1.99
CA GLY A 82 -11.44 -11.64 -1.31
C GLY A 82 -10.23 -11.64 -2.23
N GLU A 83 -9.85 -12.83 -2.67
CA GLU A 83 -8.69 -13.13 -3.51
C GLU A 83 -9.15 -13.71 -4.84
N GLU A 84 -8.34 -13.50 -5.88
CA GLU A 84 -8.58 -14.13 -7.17
C GLU A 84 -8.18 -15.62 -7.11
N ILE A 85 -9.05 -16.47 -7.66
CA ILE A 85 -8.83 -17.91 -7.75
C ILE A 85 -8.12 -18.19 -9.07
N TYR A 86 -6.83 -18.51 -8.99
CA TYR A 86 -6.02 -18.89 -10.14
C TYR A 86 -6.08 -20.41 -10.38
N SER A 87 -6.07 -20.83 -11.66
CA SER A 87 -5.78 -22.22 -12.02
C SER A 87 -4.27 -22.36 -12.22
N MET A 88 -3.61 -23.19 -11.41
CA MET A 88 -2.15 -23.37 -11.44
C MET A 88 -1.64 -23.93 -12.78
N ASP A 89 -2.52 -24.54 -13.59
CA ASP A 89 -2.19 -25.08 -14.90
C ASP A 89 -2.26 -24.02 -16.03
N GLU A 90 -2.72 -22.81 -15.73
CA GLU A 90 -2.89 -21.74 -16.70
C GLU A 90 -1.64 -20.84 -16.72
N GLY A 91 -0.68 -21.15 -17.60
CA GLY A 91 0.45 -20.25 -17.88
C GLY A 91 -0.02 -18.88 -18.40
N ILE A 92 0.87 -17.87 -18.42
CA ILE A 92 0.62 -16.42 -18.70
C ILE A 92 -0.83 -16.09 -19.14
N ARG A 93 -1.57 -15.42 -18.25
CA ARG A 93 -2.95 -15.02 -18.50
C ARG A 93 -2.99 -13.71 -19.28
N THR A 94 -3.38 -13.81 -20.54
CA THR A 94 -3.61 -12.64 -21.42
C THR A 94 -5.06 -12.17 -21.34
N ARG A 95 -5.33 -10.93 -21.77
CA ARG A 95 -6.69 -10.37 -21.83
C ARG A 95 -7.68 -11.27 -22.59
N SER A 96 -7.23 -11.94 -23.66
CA SER A 96 -8.04 -12.90 -24.43
C SER A 96 -8.37 -14.18 -23.66
N LYS A 97 -7.46 -14.67 -22.80
CA LYS A 97 -7.71 -15.81 -21.92
C LYS A 97 -8.68 -15.43 -20.79
N SER A 98 -8.53 -14.26 -20.16
CA SER A 98 -9.48 -13.78 -19.13
C SER A 98 -10.89 -13.53 -19.68
N ALA A 99 -11.04 -13.16 -20.95
CA ALA A 99 -12.36 -13.05 -21.57
C ALA A 99 -13.04 -14.42 -21.76
N LYS A 100 -12.26 -15.48 -21.99
CA LYS A 100 -12.75 -16.85 -22.19
C LYS A 100 -12.97 -17.60 -20.87
N ASN A 101 -12.13 -17.34 -19.88
CA ASN A 101 -12.24 -17.81 -18.49
C ASN A 101 -12.32 -16.58 -17.58
N PRO A 102 -13.53 -16.10 -17.23
CA PRO A 102 -13.70 -14.92 -16.40
C PRO A 102 -13.07 -15.12 -15.02
N GLU A 103 -12.51 -14.03 -14.48
CA GLU A 103 -11.89 -13.99 -13.16
C GLU A 103 -12.88 -14.40 -12.08
N ARG A 104 -12.47 -15.37 -11.27
CA ARG A 104 -13.27 -15.85 -10.14
C ARG A 104 -12.63 -15.31 -8.88
N TRP A 105 -13.44 -14.68 -8.05
CA TRP A 105 -13.00 -14.10 -6.79
C TRP A 105 -13.67 -14.85 -5.64
N THR A 106 -12.95 -15.07 -4.56
CA THR A 106 -13.55 -15.55 -3.31
C THR A 106 -14.49 -14.48 -2.75
N ASN A 107 -15.50 -14.90 -2.00
CA ASN A 107 -16.42 -13.99 -1.33
C ASN A 107 -16.34 -14.23 0.19
N ILE A 108 -15.74 -13.28 0.91
CA ILE A 108 -15.36 -13.44 2.32
C ILE A 108 -16.00 -12.34 3.19
N PRO A 109 -16.13 -12.56 4.52
CA PRO A 109 -16.59 -11.52 5.43
C PRO A 109 -15.69 -10.28 5.38
N LEU A 110 -16.29 -9.10 5.52
CA LEU A 110 -15.58 -7.82 5.46
C LEU A 110 -14.41 -7.77 6.44
N LEU A 111 -14.65 -8.13 7.70
CA LEU A 111 -13.61 -8.08 8.74
C LEU A 111 -12.41 -8.98 8.38
N VAL A 112 -12.64 -10.12 7.74
CA VAL A 112 -11.57 -11.00 7.27
C VAL A 112 -10.77 -10.32 6.16
N LYS A 113 -11.44 -9.67 5.20
CA LYS A 113 -10.74 -8.90 4.15
C LYS A 113 -9.92 -7.76 4.75
N ILE A 114 -10.45 -7.06 5.76
CA ILE A 114 -9.74 -5.98 6.45
C ILE A 114 -8.45 -6.52 7.11
N LEU A 115 -8.53 -7.65 7.81
CA LEU A 115 -7.33 -8.28 8.39
C LEU A 115 -6.27 -8.58 7.32
N LYS A 116 -6.66 -9.15 6.18
CA LYS A 116 -5.74 -9.44 5.07
C LYS A 116 -5.07 -8.17 4.53
N LEU A 117 -5.82 -7.07 4.41
CA LEU A 117 -5.28 -5.78 3.96
C LEU A 117 -4.30 -5.19 4.97
N ILE A 118 -4.57 -5.31 6.28
CA ILE A 118 -3.66 -4.89 7.34
C ILE A 118 -2.34 -5.67 7.29
N ILE A 119 -2.41 -6.99 7.07
CA ILE A 119 -1.22 -7.84 6.92
C ILE A 119 -0.43 -7.45 5.66
N ASN A 120 -1.12 -7.20 4.55
CA ASN A 120 -0.49 -6.73 3.32
C ASN A 120 0.24 -5.39 3.53
N GLU A 121 -0.38 -4.45 4.25
CA GLU A 121 0.25 -3.17 4.55
C GLU A 121 1.51 -3.35 5.40
N LEU A 122 1.46 -4.20 6.43
CA LEU A 122 2.64 -4.51 7.22
C LEU A 122 3.77 -5.07 6.34
N SER A 123 3.44 -5.99 5.41
CA SER A 123 4.42 -6.52 4.45
C SER A 123 5.06 -5.41 3.62
N ASN A 124 4.25 -4.52 3.05
CA ASN A 124 4.72 -3.39 2.23
C ASN A 124 5.65 -2.46 3.02
N VAL A 125 5.26 -2.11 4.26
CA VAL A 125 6.05 -1.22 5.13
C VAL A 125 7.37 -1.88 5.53
N MET A 126 7.36 -3.18 5.84
CA MET A 126 8.59 -3.92 6.16
C MET A 126 9.56 -3.97 4.98
N GLU A 127 9.05 -4.21 3.77
CA GLU A 127 9.86 -4.22 2.54
C GLU A 127 10.45 -2.83 2.26
N ALA A 128 9.64 -1.77 2.36
CA ALA A 128 10.10 -0.39 2.19
C ALA A 128 11.14 0.02 3.24
N ASN A 129 11.00 -0.45 4.49
CA ASN A 129 11.98 -0.20 5.55
C ASN A 129 13.28 -0.96 5.33
N ALA A 130 13.21 -2.22 4.89
CA ALA A 130 14.38 -3.02 4.58
C ALA A 130 15.17 -2.44 3.39
N ALA A 131 14.49 -1.97 2.35
CA ALA A 131 15.12 -1.33 1.19
C ALA A 131 15.90 -0.06 1.58
N ARG A 132 15.33 0.78 2.47
CA ARG A 132 15.98 2.00 2.98
C ARG A 132 17.20 1.72 3.88
N GLN A 133 17.23 0.58 4.55
CA GLN A 133 18.39 0.17 5.36
C GLN A 133 19.49 -0.46 4.51
N ALA A 134 19.15 -1.01 3.35
CA ALA A 134 20.08 -1.65 2.43
C ALA A 134 20.84 -0.66 1.53
N THR A 135 20.39 0.59 1.39
CA THR A 135 21.11 1.66 0.71
C THR A 135 22.25 2.18 1.59
N PRO A 136 23.54 1.93 1.26
CA PRO A 136 24.66 2.43 2.05
C PRO A 136 24.72 3.95 1.97
N ALA A 137 24.93 4.60 3.11
CA ALA A 137 25.20 6.02 3.26
C ALA A 137 26.60 6.43 2.72
N GLU A 138 26.99 5.90 1.55
CA GLU A 138 28.27 6.16 0.87
C GLU A 138 28.11 7.10 -0.34
N TRP A 139 27.25 8.09 -0.23
CA TRP A 139 27.26 9.27 -1.11
C TRP A 139 27.79 10.49 -0.34
N ASN A 140 28.79 10.28 0.52
CA ASN A 140 29.62 11.37 1.04
C ASN A 140 30.48 11.88 -0.12
N GLN A 141 30.04 12.97 -0.73
CA GLN A 141 30.84 13.84 -1.59
C GLN A 141 31.97 14.46 -0.77
N ASP A 142 33.10 13.76 -0.65
CA ASP A 142 34.38 14.35 -0.29
C ASP A 142 35.50 13.48 -0.83
N ASP A 143 35.82 13.61 -2.12
CA ASP A 143 37.24 13.58 -2.53
C ASP A 143 37.48 14.13 -3.94
N SER A 144 38.49 15.00 -4.01
CA SER A 144 39.36 15.31 -5.15
C SER A 144 38.81 16.12 -6.34
N ASN A 145 38.87 17.43 -6.10
CA ASN A 145 39.34 18.45 -7.03
C ASN A 145 40.68 18.05 -7.71
N ASP A 146 40.63 17.46 -8.90
CA ASP A 146 41.78 17.42 -9.83
C ASP A 146 41.50 18.30 -11.05
N MET A 147 42.12 19.48 -10.99
CA MET A 147 42.24 20.48 -12.03
C MET A 147 43.02 19.89 -13.22
N TRP A 148 42.35 19.67 -14.35
CA TRP A 148 43.04 19.41 -15.61
C TRP A 148 43.08 20.72 -16.41
N GLU A 149 44.24 21.39 -16.35
CA GLU A 149 44.61 22.51 -17.21
C GLU A 149 44.70 22.07 -18.68
N ASP A 150 44.22 22.95 -19.55
CA ASP A 150 44.19 22.88 -21.02
C ASP A 150 45.51 22.42 -21.67
N GLN A 151 45.42 21.58 -22.71
CA GLN A 151 45.90 22.00 -24.03
C GLN A 151 45.35 21.11 -25.17
N GLU A 152 44.80 21.82 -26.15
CA GLU A 152 44.29 21.39 -27.44
C GLU A 152 45.38 20.72 -28.29
N GLU A 153 45.08 19.57 -28.89
CA GLU A 153 45.59 19.23 -30.22
C GLU A 153 44.43 18.68 -31.07
N GLU A 154 44.28 19.33 -32.21
CA GLU A 154 43.23 19.16 -33.21
C GLU A 154 43.35 17.83 -33.99
N GLU A 155 42.16 17.26 -34.20
CA GLU A 155 41.65 16.70 -35.46
C GLU A 155 42.17 15.37 -36.03
N GLU A 156 41.22 14.76 -36.76
CA GLU A 156 41.32 13.62 -37.68
C GLU A 156 41.20 12.24 -36.99
N GLU A 157 40.27 11.34 -37.30
CA GLU A 157 39.42 11.13 -38.47
C GLU A 157 38.30 10.11 -38.09
N GLU A 158 37.20 10.20 -38.82
CA GLU A 158 36.34 9.12 -39.34
C GLU A 158 35.55 8.11 -38.44
N GLU A 159 34.28 8.03 -38.84
CA GLU A 159 33.40 6.86 -38.97
C GLU A 159 32.80 6.12 -37.77
N ASP A 160 31.47 6.08 -37.86
CA ASP A 160 30.60 4.93 -37.59
C ASP A 160 30.12 4.66 -36.16
N GLY A 161 28.84 4.33 -36.08
CA GLY A 161 28.27 3.61 -34.96
C GLY A 161 27.85 4.45 -33.74
N LEU A 162 26.54 4.66 -33.62
CA LEU A 162 25.84 4.72 -32.33
C LEU A 162 25.91 3.35 -31.60
N ALA A 163 27.08 2.73 -31.55
CA ALA A 163 27.33 1.39 -31.05
C ALA A 163 28.52 1.44 -30.09
N GLY A 164 28.26 1.85 -28.86
CA GLY A 164 29.31 1.91 -27.83
C GLY A 164 28.96 2.72 -26.59
N GLN A 165 27.95 3.57 -26.65
CA GLN A 165 27.46 4.26 -25.45
C GLN A 165 26.78 3.24 -24.54
N LEU A 166 27.33 3.06 -23.34
CA LEU A 166 26.63 2.35 -22.28
C LEU A 166 25.40 3.17 -21.90
N LEU A 167 24.31 2.49 -21.56
CA LEU A 167 23.07 3.15 -21.10
C LEU A 167 23.33 4.13 -19.93
N SER A 168 24.40 3.89 -19.16
CA SER A 168 24.91 4.78 -18.11
C SER A 168 25.37 6.15 -18.63
N ASP A 169 25.99 6.21 -19.81
CA ASP A 169 26.60 7.45 -20.33
C ASP A 169 25.53 8.37 -20.95
N ILE A 170 24.48 7.77 -21.49
CA ILE A 170 23.29 8.49 -21.98
C ILE A 170 22.51 9.08 -20.80
N LEU A 171 22.35 8.31 -19.71
CA LEU A 171 21.70 8.77 -18.47
C LEU A 171 22.53 9.82 -17.71
N ALA A 172 23.86 9.73 -17.75
CA ALA A 172 24.73 10.73 -17.15
C ALA A 172 24.74 12.06 -17.92
N THR A 173 24.47 12.02 -19.23
CA THR A 173 24.44 13.22 -20.09
C THR A 173 23.06 13.90 -20.09
N SER A 174 21.99 13.20 -19.68
CA SER A 174 20.66 13.79 -19.45
C SER A 174 20.63 14.59 -18.15
N LYS A 175 21.47 15.64 -18.08
CA LYS A 175 21.51 16.67 -17.04
C LYS A 175 20.26 17.59 -17.03
N TYR A 176 19.18 17.15 -17.67
CA TYR A 176 17.92 17.88 -17.83
C TYR A 176 16.73 17.18 -17.14
N GLU A 177 16.93 16.05 -16.45
CA GLU A 177 15.88 15.34 -15.72
C GLU A 177 16.00 15.40 -14.20
N GLU A 178 17.11 15.91 -13.64
CA GLU A 178 17.34 15.87 -12.19
C GLU A 178 16.54 16.95 -11.43
N ASP A 179 16.13 18.04 -12.10
CA ASP A 179 15.35 19.14 -11.48
C ASP A 179 13.82 18.96 -11.63
N TYR A 180 13.33 17.87 -12.24
CA TYR A 180 11.89 17.65 -12.45
C TYR A 180 11.25 16.68 -11.43
N TYR A 181 12.07 16.13 -10.53
CA TYR A 181 11.65 15.22 -9.47
C TYR A 181 12.04 15.71 -8.06
N GLU A 182 12.25 17.02 -7.88
CA GLU A 182 11.96 17.61 -6.57
C GLU A 182 10.44 17.60 -6.44
N ASP A 183 9.95 16.58 -5.75
CA ASP A 183 8.56 16.41 -5.33
C ASP A 183 8.18 17.59 -4.43
N ASP A 184 7.87 18.73 -5.06
CA ASP A 184 7.24 19.92 -4.48
C ASP A 184 5.77 19.62 -4.07
N GLU A 185 5.52 18.47 -3.43
CA GLU A 185 4.41 18.37 -2.49
C GLU A 185 4.95 18.94 -1.17
N GLU A 186 4.87 20.27 -1.00
CA GLU A 186 4.85 20.84 0.34
C GLU A 186 3.81 20.05 1.15
N ASP A 187 4.29 19.17 2.04
CA ASP A 187 3.45 18.31 2.86
C ASP A 187 2.29 19.14 3.43
N ASP A 188 1.06 18.74 3.10
CA ASP A 188 -0.15 19.47 3.47
C ASP A 188 -0.04 19.92 4.95
N PRO A 189 -0.11 21.23 5.25
CA PRO A 189 0.07 21.73 6.60
C PRO A 189 -0.92 21.14 7.59
N ASP A 190 -2.06 20.60 7.13
CA ASP A 190 -3.00 19.89 7.98
C ASP A 190 -2.61 18.42 8.19
N ALA A 191 -1.95 17.76 7.23
CA ALA A 191 -1.36 16.43 7.41
C ALA A 191 -0.23 16.47 8.45
N LEU A 192 0.64 17.49 8.41
CA LEU A 192 1.74 17.65 9.37
C LEU A 192 1.27 17.88 10.82
N LYS A 193 0.07 18.44 10.99
CA LYS A 193 -0.55 18.65 12.31
C LYS A 193 -1.26 17.39 12.83
N ASP A 194 -1.59 16.43 11.96
CA ASP A 194 -2.26 15.21 12.36
C ASP A 194 -1.29 14.30 13.14
N PRO A 195 -1.61 13.88 14.38
CA PRO A 195 -0.79 12.93 15.13
C PRO A 195 -0.49 11.63 14.38
N LEU A 196 -1.34 11.21 13.44
CA LEU A 196 -1.14 10.03 12.60
C LEU A 196 0.10 10.14 11.71
N TYR A 197 0.48 11.36 11.31
CA TYR A 197 1.67 11.58 10.47
C TYR A 197 2.94 11.10 11.17
N GLN A 198 3.04 11.28 12.49
CA GLN A 198 4.21 10.92 13.30
C GLN A 198 4.26 9.44 13.71
N ILE A 199 3.18 8.67 13.48
CA ILE A 199 3.14 7.25 13.87
C ILE A 199 4.13 6.45 13.04
N ASP A 200 4.93 5.61 13.71
CA ASP A 200 5.61 4.49 13.07
C ASP A 200 4.57 3.42 12.71
N LEU A 201 4.23 3.37 11.42
CA LEU A 201 3.22 2.47 10.91
C LEU A 201 3.63 1.01 11.12
N GLN A 202 4.91 0.65 10.99
CA GLN A 202 5.35 -0.72 11.16
C GLN A 202 5.13 -1.18 12.60
N ALA A 203 5.55 -0.36 13.57
CA ALA A 203 5.37 -0.64 14.99
C ALA A 203 3.88 -0.73 15.35
N TYR A 204 3.07 0.23 14.89
CA TYR A 204 1.64 0.24 15.15
C TYR A 204 0.92 -1.01 14.62
N LEU A 205 1.17 -1.40 13.36
CA LEU A 205 0.54 -2.58 12.76
C LEU A 205 1.01 -3.87 13.41
N THR A 206 2.30 -3.95 13.78
CA THR A 206 2.86 -5.09 14.52
C THR A 206 2.18 -5.27 15.86
N ASP A 207 2.09 -4.20 16.66
CA ASP A 207 1.44 -4.23 17.97
C ASP A 207 -0.04 -4.61 17.85
N PHE A 208 -0.74 -4.01 16.87
CA PHE A 208 -2.14 -4.31 16.60
C PHE A 208 -2.35 -5.80 16.27
N LEU A 209 -1.56 -6.35 15.34
CA LEU A 209 -1.69 -7.75 14.93
C LEU A 209 -1.35 -8.72 16.06
N CYS A 210 -0.31 -8.43 16.86
CA CYS A 210 0.07 -9.22 18.03
C CYS A 210 -1.06 -9.26 19.07
N GLN A 211 -1.69 -8.11 19.35
CA GLN A 211 -2.84 -8.06 20.26
C GLN A 211 -4.06 -8.75 19.67
N PHE A 212 -4.31 -8.59 18.38
CA PHE A 212 -5.43 -9.21 17.68
C PHE A 212 -5.33 -10.74 17.69
N ALA A 213 -4.14 -11.29 17.47
CA ALA A 213 -3.91 -12.73 17.43
C ALA A 213 -4.18 -13.43 18.78
N GLN A 214 -4.12 -12.69 19.89
CA GLN A 214 -4.44 -13.19 21.23
C GLN A 214 -5.95 -13.28 21.50
N GLN A 215 -6.79 -12.67 20.65
CA GLN A 215 -8.24 -12.69 20.84
C GLN A 215 -8.84 -14.05 20.44
N PRO A 216 -9.88 -14.54 21.14
CA PRO A 216 -10.50 -15.84 20.83
C PRO A 216 -11.05 -15.96 19.40
N CYS A 217 -11.50 -14.84 18.83
CA CYS A 217 -12.02 -14.80 17.47
C CYS A 217 -10.94 -15.09 16.41
N TYR A 218 -9.66 -14.84 16.71
CA TYR A 218 -8.56 -15.00 15.76
C TYR A 218 -8.50 -16.40 15.15
N ILE A 219 -8.90 -17.45 15.90
CA ILE A 219 -8.95 -18.83 15.39
C ILE A 219 -9.78 -18.90 14.10
N MET A 220 -10.94 -18.25 14.06
CA MET A 220 -11.81 -18.21 12.88
C MET A 220 -11.22 -17.41 11.73
N PHE A 221 -10.54 -16.29 12.04
CA PHE A 221 -9.86 -15.46 11.04
C PHE A 221 -8.65 -16.18 10.43
N SER A 222 -7.89 -16.90 11.26
CA SER A 222 -6.67 -17.59 10.87
C SER A 222 -6.93 -18.64 9.78
N CYS A 223 -8.10 -19.28 9.77
CA CYS A 223 -8.50 -20.24 8.74
C CYS A 223 -8.63 -19.63 7.34
N HIS A 224 -8.81 -18.32 7.24
CA HIS A 224 -8.93 -17.62 5.96
C HIS A 224 -7.60 -17.10 5.42
N LEU A 225 -6.51 -17.19 6.19
CA LEU A 225 -5.21 -16.66 5.77
C LEU A 225 -4.51 -17.60 4.78
N ASN A 226 -3.95 -17.01 3.72
CA ASN A 226 -3.11 -17.71 2.75
C ASN A 226 -1.68 -17.87 3.28
N ASP A 227 -0.85 -18.64 2.58
CA ASP A 227 0.51 -18.94 3.03
C ASP A 227 1.41 -17.71 3.11
N ASN A 228 1.23 -16.74 2.21
CA ASN A 228 2.01 -15.50 2.23
C ASN A 228 1.69 -14.66 3.47
N GLU A 229 0.40 -14.47 3.75
CA GLU A 229 -0.07 -13.74 4.93
C GLU A 229 0.41 -14.41 6.23
N ARG A 230 0.41 -15.74 6.29
CA ARG A 230 0.97 -16.47 7.44
C ARG A 230 2.46 -16.24 7.61
N ARG A 231 3.25 -16.19 6.52
CA ARG A 231 4.69 -15.90 6.60
C ARG A 231 4.97 -14.49 7.13
N VAL A 232 4.17 -13.50 6.72
CA VAL A 232 4.27 -12.13 7.25
C VAL A 232 4.03 -12.14 8.76
N LEU A 233 2.95 -12.81 9.21
CA LEU A 233 2.65 -12.94 10.64
C LEU A 233 3.73 -13.69 11.44
N GLN A 234 4.32 -14.75 10.87
CA GLN A 234 5.43 -15.47 11.49
C GLN A 234 6.66 -14.57 11.70
N THR A 235 6.87 -13.59 10.82
CA THR A 235 8.01 -12.66 10.93
C THR A 235 7.88 -11.74 12.15
N ILE A 236 6.66 -11.48 12.62
CA ILE A 236 6.38 -10.73 13.85
C ILE A 236 6.06 -11.63 15.06
N GLY A 237 6.24 -12.95 14.93
CA GLY A 237 6.12 -13.90 16.05
C GLY A 237 4.71 -14.43 16.32
N ILE A 238 3.81 -14.39 15.34
CA ILE A 238 2.44 -14.94 15.39
C ILE A 238 2.34 -16.29 14.66
#